data_AF-A0A6S7A541-F1
#
_entry.id   AF-A0A6S7A541-F1
#
_cell.length_a   1.000
_cell.length_b   1.000
_cell.length_c   1.000
_cell.angle_alpha   90.00
_cell.angle_beta   90.00
_cell.angle_gamma   90.00
#
_symmetry.space_group_name_H-M   'P 1'
#
loop_
_entity.id
_entity.type
_entity.pdbx_description
1 polymer ?
#
loop_
_entity_poly.entity_id
_entity_poly.type
_entity_poly.pdbx_seq_one_letter_code
_entity_poly.pdbx_strand_id
1 'polypeptide(L)'
;MKARKKGKKPPKTVYRNQALLDLAEGEECLLRVPRYCQGGTDTTVACHSNLLRDGKGKGIKAHDWAIAFGCGPCHWFIDQSPAPLEQKLTYFIPGLRLTRLRIIAMGKWPEEAERGYQLLYGGAQ
;
A
#
# COMPACT_ATOMS: atom_id res chain seq x y z
N MET A 1 18.59 -35.47 9.04
CA MET A 1 17.62 -34.56 8.37
C MET A 1 16.99 -33.66 9.43
N LYS A 2 17.17 -32.34 9.36
CA LYS A 2 16.60 -31.42 10.37
C LYS A 2 15.10 -31.26 10.10
N ALA A 3 14.27 -31.61 11.08
CA ALA A 3 12.81 -31.46 11.00
C ALA A 3 12.46 -29.98 10.69
N ARG A 4 11.66 -29.75 9.64
CA ARG A 4 11.12 -28.43 9.33
C ARG A 4 10.29 -27.96 10.53
N LYS A 5 10.71 -26.87 11.19
CA LYS A 5 9.90 -26.21 12.22
C LYS A 5 8.57 -25.78 11.58
N LYS A 6 7.46 -26.22 12.17
CA LYS A 6 6.10 -25.80 11.82
C LYS A 6 6.06 -24.26 11.88
N GLY A 7 5.74 -23.61 10.76
CA GLY A 7 5.71 -22.15 10.65
C GLY A 7 4.84 -21.56 11.76
N LYS A 8 5.31 -20.46 12.39
CA LYS A 8 4.50 -19.73 13.39
C LYS A 8 3.17 -19.37 12.74
N LYS A 9 2.04 -19.61 13.44
CA LYS A 9 0.73 -19.11 12.99
C LYS A 9 0.86 -17.59 12.81
N PRO A 10 0.45 -17.01 11.67
CA PRO A 10 0.52 -15.57 11.49
C PRO A 10 -0.30 -14.89 12.60
N PRO A 11 0.15 -13.76 13.13
CA PRO A 11 -0.64 -13.01 14.11
C PRO A 11 -2.01 -12.69 13.49
N LYS A 12 -3.07 -12.86 14.29
CA LYS A 12 -4.49 -12.73 13.90
C LYS A 12 -4.90 -11.33 13.40
N THR A 13 -3.98 -10.40 13.18
CA THR A 13 -4.28 -8.96 13.14
C THR A 13 -3.78 -8.23 11.91
N VAL A 14 -3.22 -8.90 10.89
CA VAL A 14 -2.73 -8.23 9.69
C VAL A 14 -3.24 -8.87 8.40
N TYR A 15 -4.21 -8.23 7.75
CA TYR A 15 -4.71 -8.56 6.41
C TYR A 15 -3.58 -8.69 5.38
N ARG A 16 -3.53 -9.83 4.69
CA ARG A 16 -2.57 -10.15 3.63
C ARG A 16 -3.27 -10.70 2.39
N ASN A 17 -2.90 -10.17 1.23
CA ASN A 17 -3.44 -10.56 -0.06
C ASN A 17 -2.41 -10.25 -1.15
N GLN A 18 -1.61 -11.25 -1.53
CA GLN A 18 -0.58 -11.07 -2.57
C GLN A 18 -1.20 -10.69 -3.91
N ALA A 19 -2.33 -11.29 -4.30
CA ALA A 19 -3.00 -10.98 -5.56
C ALA A 19 -3.44 -9.52 -5.64
N LEU A 20 -3.74 -8.87 -4.51
CA LEU A 20 -4.02 -7.43 -4.45
C LEU A 20 -2.78 -6.58 -4.70
N LEU A 21 -1.62 -7.02 -4.18
CA LEU A 21 -0.34 -6.33 -4.39
C LEU A 21 0.13 -6.45 -5.84
N ASP A 22 -0.06 -7.62 -6.44
CA ASP A 22 0.35 -7.92 -7.82
C ASP A 22 -0.40 -7.06 -8.85
N LEU A 23 -1.57 -6.49 -8.49
CA LEU A 23 -2.31 -5.56 -9.37
C LEU A 23 -1.56 -4.27 -9.69
N ALA A 24 -0.50 -3.93 -8.95
CA ALA A 24 0.26 -2.73 -9.23
C ALA A 24 1.14 -2.85 -10.49
N GLU A 25 1.50 -4.08 -10.90
CA GLU A 25 2.35 -4.30 -12.06
C GLU A 25 1.63 -3.87 -13.34
N GLY A 26 2.28 -3.01 -14.13
CA GLY A 26 1.71 -2.46 -15.36
C GLY A 26 0.69 -1.34 -15.16
N GLU A 27 0.43 -0.90 -13.91
CA GLU A 27 -0.48 0.21 -13.62
C GLU A 27 0.24 1.57 -13.58
N GLU A 28 -0.54 2.64 -13.72
CA GLU A 28 -0.01 3.99 -13.59
C GLU A 28 0.37 4.32 -12.14
N CYS A 29 1.41 5.15 -11.96
CA CYS A 29 1.72 5.72 -10.65
C CYS A 29 0.60 6.67 -10.18
N LEU A 30 -0.01 6.36 -9.04
CA LEU A 30 -1.08 7.15 -8.41
C LEU A 30 -0.58 8.06 -7.28
N LEU A 31 0.69 7.94 -6.88
CA LEU A 31 1.34 8.85 -5.92
C LEU A 31 1.68 10.22 -6.54
N ARG A 32 2.13 10.24 -7.81
CA ARG A 32 2.37 11.46 -8.63
C ARG A 32 3.18 12.57 -7.93
N VAL A 33 4.15 12.18 -7.10
CA VAL A 33 4.99 13.13 -6.34
C VAL A 33 5.82 13.98 -7.31
N PRO A 34 5.69 15.32 -7.31
CA PRO A 34 6.46 16.18 -8.20
C PRO A 34 7.96 15.98 -8.06
N ARG A 35 8.68 16.01 -9.19
CA ARG A 35 10.14 15.76 -9.33
C ARG A 35 10.61 14.34 -9.06
N TYR A 36 9.79 13.49 -8.44
CA TYR A 36 10.10 12.07 -8.25
C TYR A 36 9.39 11.21 -9.28
N CYS A 37 8.10 11.46 -9.52
CA CYS A 37 7.30 10.65 -10.42
C CYS A 37 7.89 10.63 -11.83
N GLN A 38 8.26 9.44 -12.32
CA GLN A 38 8.76 9.25 -13.68
C GLN A 38 7.64 9.02 -14.71
N GLY A 39 6.38 8.92 -14.26
CA GLY A 39 5.28 8.50 -15.12
C GLY A 39 5.44 7.06 -15.59
N GLY A 40 4.70 6.69 -16.63
CA GLY A 40 4.68 5.34 -17.19
C GLY A 40 4.11 4.28 -16.23
N THR A 41 4.33 3.01 -16.60
CA THR A 41 3.74 1.83 -15.95
C THR A 41 4.77 0.79 -15.48
N ASP A 42 6.00 0.86 -16.00
CA ASP A 42 6.98 -0.24 -15.95
C ASP A 42 7.55 -0.55 -14.56
N THR A 43 7.39 0.37 -13.61
CA THR A 43 8.02 0.29 -12.28
C THR A 43 7.03 0.44 -11.14
N THR A 44 5.74 0.46 -11.45
CA THR A 44 4.70 0.64 -10.45
C THR A 44 4.61 -0.59 -9.57
N VAL A 45 4.63 -0.35 -8.26
CA VAL A 45 4.50 -1.37 -7.22
C VAL A 45 3.45 -0.95 -6.21
N ALA A 46 2.95 -1.92 -5.43
CA ALA A 46 2.10 -1.65 -4.29
C ALA A 46 2.95 -1.13 -3.12
N CYS A 47 3.02 0.19 -2.96
CA CYS A 47 3.72 0.85 -1.86
C CYS A 47 2.89 0.75 -0.58
N HIS A 48 3.34 -0.01 0.41
CA HIS A 48 2.67 -0.08 1.72
C HIS A 48 2.75 1.23 2.48
N SER A 49 1.71 1.52 3.27
CA SER A 49 1.74 2.59 4.24
C SER A 49 2.83 2.39 5.30
N ASN A 50 3.44 3.50 5.73
CA ASN A 50 4.37 3.54 6.86
C ASN A 50 3.70 3.93 8.19
N LEU A 51 2.37 4.08 8.22
CA LEU A 51 1.64 4.47 9.42
C LEU A 51 1.34 3.28 10.33
N LEU A 52 1.55 3.49 11.64
CA LEU A 52 1.19 2.49 12.67
C LEU A 52 -0.30 2.14 12.65
N ARG A 53 -1.19 3.11 12.41
CA ARG A 53 -2.64 2.89 12.34
C ARG A 53 -3.05 1.91 11.22
N ASP A 54 -2.24 1.80 10.17
CA ASP A 54 -2.48 0.91 9.04
C ASP A 54 -1.89 -0.49 9.28
N GLY A 55 -1.48 -0.80 10.51
CA GLY A 55 -0.91 -2.10 10.90
C GLY A 55 0.60 -2.22 10.66
N LYS A 56 1.30 -1.11 10.35
CA LYS A 56 2.77 -1.10 10.25
C LYS A 56 3.39 -1.43 11.62
N GLY A 57 4.46 -2.22 11.62
CA GLY A 57 5.24 -2.51 12.83
C GLY A 57 6.73 -2.72 12.54
N LYS A 58 7.51 -2.98 13.58
CA LYS A 58 8.93 -3.35 13.43
C LYS A 58 9.04 -4.69 12.71
N GLY A 59 9.64 -4.70 11.52
CA GLY A 59 9.75 -5.90 10.67
C GLY A 59 8.42 -6.37 10.07
N ILE A 60 7.35 -5.57 10.16
CA ILE A 60 6.00 -5.91 9.68
C ILE A 60 5.53 -4.80 8.76
N LYS A 61 5.04 -5.15 7.56
CA LYS A 61 4.42 -4.20 6.61
C LYS A 61 3.02 -3.80 7.11
N ALA A 62 2.47 -2.68 6.66
CA ALA A 62 1.05 -2.37 6.86
C ALA A 62 0.14 -3.44 6.23
N HIS A 63 -1.16 -3.37 6.47
CA HIS A 63 -2.15 -4.19 5.78
C HIS A 63 -2.02 -4.09 4.25
N ASP A 64 -2.29 -5.17 3.52
CA ASP A 64 -2.17 -5.16 2.05
C ASP A 64 -3.26 -4.31 1.37
N TRP A 65 -4.33 -3.93 2.09
CA TRP A 65 -5.29 -2.93 1.61
C TRP A 65 -4.78 -1.49 1.77
N ALA A 66 -3.78 -1.26 2.63
CA ALA A 66 -3.19 0.06 2.91
C ALA A 66 -2.00 0.33 1.98
N ILE A 67 -2.26 0.29 0.67
CA ILE A 67 -1.26 0.44 -0.38
C ILE A 67 -1.59 1.61 -1.33
N ALA A 68 -0.56 2.22 -1.90
CA ALA A 68 -0.69 3.12 -3.04
C ALA A 68 0.11 2.55 -4.22
N PHE A 69 -0.45 2.59 -5.43
CA PHE A 69 0.31 2.30 -6.64
C PHE A 69 1.31 3.43 -6.88
N GLY A 70 2.60 3.08 -6.86
CA GLY A 70 3.69 4.03 -6.96
C GLY A 70 4.84 3.51 -7.80
N CYS A 71 5.32 4.32 -8.75
CA CYS A 71 6.57 4.04 -9.45
C CYS A 71 7.78 4.02 -8.49
N GLY A 72 8.87 3.37 -8.90
CA GLY A 72 10.09 3.22 -8.08
C GLY A 72 10.57 4.50 -7.37
N PRO A 73 10.70 5.65 -8.06
CA PRO A 73 11.07 6.91 -7.42
C PRO A 73 10.04 7.46 -6.41
N CYS A 74 8.74 7.35 -6.68
CA CYS A 74 7.69 7.75 -5.73
C CYS A 74 7.67 6.82 -4.52
N HIS A 75 7.88 5.52 -4.73
CA HIS A 75 8.04 4.55 -3.66
C HIS A 75 9.21 4.93 -2.74
N TRP A 76 10.39 5.24 -3.31
CA TRP A 76 11.53 5.73 -2.55
C TRP A 76 11.21 7.03 -1.78
N PHE A 77 10.47 7.96 -2.40
CA PHE A 77 10.07 9.19 -1.72
C PHE A 77 9.25 8.90 -0.45
N ILE A 78 8.27 8.00 -0.53
CA ILE A 78 7.44 7.63 0.61
C ILE A 78 8.26 6.90 1.68
N ASP A 79 9.05 5.91 1.29
CA ASP A 79 9.71 5.02 2.25
C ASP A 79 11.00 5.58 2.85
N GLN A 80 11.82 6.25 2.04
CA GLN A 80 13.23 6.47 2.37
C GLN A 80 13.64 7.94 2.35
N SER A 81 12.91 8.82 1.67
CA SER A 81 13.32 10.24 1.61
C SER A 81 13.32 10.90 2.99
N PRO A 82 14.12 11.97 3.18
CA PRO A 82 14.14 12.76 4.41
C PRO A 82 12.93 13.69 4.56
N ALA A 83 11.97 13.67 3.64
CA ALA A 83 10.79 14.53 3.71
C ALA A 83 10.00 14.27 5.01
N PRO A 84 9.45 15.31 5.65
CA PRO A 84 8.60 15.14 6.83
C PRO A 84 7.42 14.20 6.56
N LEU A 85 6.99 13.46 7.59
CA LEU A 85 5.87 12.54 7.48
C LEU A 85 4.62 13.23 6.92
N GLU A 86 4.30 14.42 7.42
CA GLU A 86 3.16 15.21 6.95
C GLU A 86 3.21 15.45 5.44
N GLN A 87 4.37 15.84 4.91
CA GLN A 87 4.56 16.03 3.46
C GLN A 87 4.42 14.71 2.69
N LYS A 88 4.90 13.59 3.23
CA LYS A 88 4.70 12.28 2.58
C LYS A 88 3.21 11.91 2.52
N LEU A 89 2.45 12.25 3.56
CA LEU A 89 1.03 11.95 3.66
C LEU A 89 0.15 12.75 2.70
N THR A 90 0.55 13.97 2.31
CA THR A 90 -0.18 14.73 1.28
C THR A 90 -0.20 14.03 -0.08
N TYR A 91 0.75 13.12 -0.34
CA TYR A 91 0.77 12.29 -1.54
C TYR A 91 0.25 10.87 -1.29
N PHE A 92 0.65 10.25 -0.17
CA PHE A 92 0.31 8.86 0.12
C PHE A 92 -1.18 8.67 0.31
N ILE A 93 -1.87 9.53 1.08
CA ILE A 93 -3.29 9.34 1.38
C ILE A 93 -4.17 9.50 0.14
N PRO A 94 -3.99 10.52 -0.72
CA PRO A 94 -4.67 10.56 -2.01
C PRO A 94 -4.32 9.37 -2.92
N GLY A 95 -3.04 8.96 -2.96
CA GLY A 95 -2.60 7.82 -3.75
C GLY A 95 -3.27 6.50 -3.32
N LEU A 96 -3.38 6.26 -2.01
CA LEU A 96 -4.11 5.13 -1.43
C LEU A 96 -5.58 5.11 -1.88
N ARG A 97 -6.24 6.27 -1.84
CA ARG A 97 -7.65 6.41 -2.26
C ARG A 97 -7.84 6.15 -3.75
N LEU A 98 -6.98 6.74 -4.58
CA LEU A 98 -6.99 6.50 -6.02
C LEU A 98 -6.72 5.04 -6.35
N THR A 99 -5.81 4.39 -5.61
CA THR A 99 -5.48 2.98 -5.77
C THR A 99 -6.69 2.10 -5.47
N ARG A 100 -7.38 2.35 -4.34
CA ARG A 100 -8.65 1.69 -4.03
C ARG A 100 -9.67 1.87 -5.16
N LEU A 101 -9.88 3.09 -5.64
CA LEU A 101 -10.84 3.37 -6.73
C LEU A 101 -10.45 2.67 -8.04
N ARG A 102 -9.16 2.66 -8.39
CA ARG A 102 -8.64 1.94 -9.57
C ARG A 102 -8.93 0.45 -9.47
N ILE A 103 -8.67 -0.16 -8.31
CA ILE A 103 -8.89 -1.60 -8.11
C ILE A 103 -10.40 -1.94 -8.05
N ILE A 104 -11.24 -1.04 -7.52
CA ILE A 104 -12.71 -1.16 -7.61
C ILE A 104 -13.16 -1.14 -9.06
N ALA A 105 -12.63 -0.23 -9.88
CA ALA A 105 -12.94 -0.14 -11.31
C ALA A 105 -12.53 -1.41 -12.09
N MET A 106 -11.51 -2.13 -11.63
CA MET A 106 -11.13 -3.45 -12.16
C MET A 106 -12.06 -4.58 -11.70
N GLY A 107 -12.96 -4.35 -10.74
CA GLY A 107 -13.78 -5.37 -10.10
C GLY A 107 -12.98 -6.31 -9.18
N LYS A 108 -11.79 -5.87 -8.71
CA LYS A 108 -10.85 -6.72 -7.97
C LYS A 108 -10.65 -6.29 -6.51
N TRP A 109 -11.38 -5.31 -6.02
CA TRP A 109 -11.25 -4.81 -4.64
C TRP A 109 -11.99 -5.73 -3.66
N PRO A 110 -11.29 -6.45 -2.77
CA PRO A 110 -11.94 -7.43 -1.90
C PRO A 110 -12.79 -6.77 -0.80
N GLU A 111 -13.90 -7.40 -0.43
CA GLU A 111 -14.77 -6.90 0.65
C GLU A 111 -14.04 -6.77 2.00
N GLU A 112 -13.12 -7.68 2.31
CA GLU A 112 -12.32 -7.60 3.53
C GLU A 112 -11.35 -6.39 3.53
N ALA A 113 -10.76 -6.09 2.37
CA ALA A 113 -9.95 -4.89 2.19
C ALA A 113 -10.80 -3.62 2.36
N GLU A 114 -12.03 -3.63 1.84
CA GLU A 114 -12.98 -2.55 2.00
C GLU A 114 -13.35 -2.30 3.46
N ARG A 115 -13.67 -3.34 4.22
CA ARG A 115 -13.97 -3.22 5.66
C ARG A 115 -12.82 -2.58 6.43
N GLY A 116 -11.58 -3.02 6.17
CA GLY A 116 -10.37 -2.46 6.79
C GLY A 116 -10.14 -0.99 6.43
N TYR A 117 -10.30 -0.67 5.14
CA TYR A 117 -10.20 0.71 4.66
C TYR A 117 -11.26 1.61 5.31
N GLN A 118 -12.54 1.21 5.30
CA GLN A 118 -13.64 2.03 5.83
C GLN A 118 -13.52 2.29 7.34
N LEU A 119 -13.02 1.32 8.10
CA LEU A 119 -12.78 1.48 9.54
C LEU A 119 -11.83 2.65 9.87
N LEU A 120 -10.85 2.92 9.00
CA LEU A 120 -9.80 3.91 9.24
C LEU A 120 -9.90 5.16 8.37
N TYR A 121 -10.52 5.04 7.20
CA TYR A 121 -10.55 6.07 6.15
C TYR A 121 -11.97 6.38 5.64
N GLY A 122 -13.00 5.73 6.19
CA GLY A 122 -14.40 5.85 5.75
C GLY A 122 -15.18 7.04 6.30
N GLY A 123 -14.64 7.75 7.30
CA GLY A 123 -15.24 8.99 7.79
C GLY A 123 -15.25 10.08 6.72
N ALA A 124 -16.37 10.79 6.61
CA ALA A 124 -16.57 11.87 5.65
C ALA A 124 -15.39 12.87 5.68
N GLN A 125 -14.87 13.16 4.49
CA GLN A 125 -14.05 14.35 4.23
C GLN A 125 -14.95 15.45 3.72
#